data_AF-N9NX69-F1
#
_entry.id   AF-N9NX69-F1
#
_cell.length_a   1.000
_cell.length_b   1.000
_cell.length_c   1.000
_cell.angle_alpha   90.00
_cell.angle_beta   90.00
_cell.angle_gamma   90.00
#
_symmetry.space_group_name_H-M   'P 1'
#
loop_
_entity.id
_entity.type
_entity.pdbx_description
1 polymer ?
#
loop_
_entity_poly.entity_id
_entity_poly.type
_entity_poly.pdbx_seq_one_letter_code
_entity_poly.pdbx_strand_id
1 'polypeptide(L)'
;MTYVLPKDVRTPRKNVKGVHVLYDGAEESFSIAVLNWADESGKTVEKLALRWNGSEESPKGYPSAMGNPSWFIIPAKLESVLRDRAIELNEREGKAKAINLSNKILEHVSQVRANEKGAFGFTTYTTSEKLTKTELDELENLLKQNMVFFLKTDDPDDTFDIGQNGDLTIKLNFLSNQSND
;
A
#
# COMPACT_ATOMS: atom_id res chain seq x y z
N MET A 1 19.30 -17.44 3.47
CA MET A 1 18.23 -16.89 2.61
C MET A 1 17.85 -15.57 3.24
N THR A 2 17.63 -14.52 2.45
CA THR A 2 17.27 -13.21 3.00
C THR A 2 15.79 -13.20 3.38
N TYR A 3 15.47 -12.48 4.47
CA TYR A 3 14.09 -12.20 4.90
C TYR A 3 13.21 -11.75 3.72
N VAL A 4 12.00 -12.34 3.59
CA VAL A 4 11.06 -11.97 2.54
C VAL A 4 10.13 -10.87 3.03
N LEU A 5 10.27 -9.68 2.44
CA LEU A 5 9.43 -8.54 2.77
C LEU A 5 7.95 -8.83 2.46
N PRO A 6 7.01 -8.40 3.31
CA PRO A 6 5.58 -8.63 3.12
C PRO A 6 5.05 -8.19 1.75
N LYS A 7 5.48 -7.01 1.26
CA LYS A 7 5.07 -6.48 -0.06
C LYS A 7 5.43 -7.38 -1.27
N ASP A 8 6.41 -8.27 -1.09
CA ASP A 8 6.91 -9.18 -2.14
C ASP A 8 6.24 -10.56 -2.12
N VAL A 9 5.32 -10.78 -1.17
CA VAL A 9 4.69 -12.08 -0.95
C VAL A 9 3.52 -12.26 -1.91
N ARG A 10 3.74 -13.04 -2.98
CA ARG A 10 2.76 -13.23 -4.07
C ARG A 10 2.17 -14.64 -4.14
N THR A 11 2.30 -15.47 -3.11
CA THR A 11 1.77 -16.85 -3.13
C THR A 11 0.33 -16.90 -2.61
N PRO A 12 -0.58 -17.64 -3.27
CA PRO A 12 -0.40 -18.33 -4.56
C PRO A 12 -0.44 -17.36 -5.77
N ARG A 13 0.55 -17.45 -6.67
CA ARG A 13 0.75 -16.52 -7.81
C ARG A 13 -0.45 -16.44 -8.76
N LYS A 14 -1.22 -17.53 -8.87
CA LYS A 14 -2.41 -17.56 -9.71
C LYS A 14 -3.50 -16.61 -9.19
N ASN A 15 -3.60 -16.46 -7.87
CA ASN A 15 -4.64 -15.66 -7.21
C ASN A 15 -4.15 -14.26 -6.84
N VAL A 16 -2.95 -14.12 -6.26
CA VAL A 16 -2.48 -12.81 -5.75
C VAL A 16 -1.94 -11.96 -6.90
N LYS A 17 -2.68 -10.91 -7.30
CA LYS A 17 -2.31 -9.97 -8.36
C LYS A 17 -1.72 -8.66 -7.85
N GLY A 18 -2.05 -8.27 -6.62
CA GLY A 18 -1.62 -7.03 -5.97
C GLY A 18 -1.46 -7.25 -4.47
N VAL A 19 -0.51 -6.56 -3.84
CA VAL A 19 -0.28 -6.61 -2.39
C VAL A 19 -0.05 -5.18 -1.94
N HIS A 20 -1.00 -4.64 -1.20
CA HIS A 20 -0.93 -3.33 -0.58
C HIS A 20 -0.88 -3.49 0.93
N VAL A 21 0.30 -3.35 1.52
CA VAL A 21 0.50 -3.57 2.96
C VAL A 21 -0.10 -2.41 3.75
N LEU A 22 -1.00 -2.70 4.68
CA LEU A 22 -1.61 -1.71 5.58
C LEU A 22 -0.78 -1.50 6.85
N TYR A 23 -0.16 -2.57 7.33
CA TYR A 23 0.73 -2.57 8.50
C TYR A 23 1.84 -3.59 8.28
N ASP A 24 3.08 -3.18 8.55
CA ASP A 24 4.24 -4.07 8.63
C ASP A 24 4.96 -3.87 9.97
N GLY A 25 4.89 -4.88 10.83
CA GLY A 25 5.57 -4.89 12.12
C GLY A 25 7.05 -5.23 12.05
N ALA A 26 7.63 -5.40 10.86
CA ALA A 26 8.98 -5.90 10.58
C ALA A 26 9.19 -7.38 10.97
N GLU A 27 10.45 -7.82 11.00
CA GLU A 27 10.82 -9.20 11.33
C GLU A 27 10.24 -9.66 12.68
N GLU A 28 9.94 -10.95 12.78
CA GLU A 28 9.36 -11.60 13.98
C GLU A 28 8.01 -11.01 14.46
N SER A 29 7.38 -10.15 13.66
CA SER A 29 6.07 -9.57 13.92
C SER A 29 5.04 -10.06 12.90
N PHE A 30 3.97 -9.31 12.66
CA PHE A 30 2.95 -9.61 11.67
C PHE A 30 2.76 -8.46 10.69
N SER A 31 2.12 -8.78 9.57
CA SER A 31 1.69 -7.81 8.59
C SER A 31 0.25 -8.04 8.19
N ILE A 32 -0.45 -6.95 7.92
CA ILE A 32 -1.80 -6.94 7.35
C ILE A 32 -1.72 -6.23 6.01
N ALA A 33 -2.34 -6.81 4.98
CA ALA A 33 -2.35 -6.27 3.63
C ALA A 33 -3.72 -6.42 2.97
N VAL A 34 -4.01 -5.53 2.03
CA VAL A 34 -5.08 -5.66 1.05
C VAL A 34 -4.50 -6.33 -0.19
N LEU A 35 -5.14 -7.39 -0.64
CA LEU A 35 -4.75 -8.15 -1.82
C LEU A 35 -5.78 -8.01 -2.92
N ASN A 36 -5.30 -7.86 -4.15
CA ASN A 36 -6.12 -8.09 -5.34
C ASN A 36 -6.13 -9.60 -5.61
N TRP A 37 -7.20 -10.28 -5.22
CA TRP A 37 -7.35 -11.73 -5.32
C TRP A 37 -8.18 -12.12 -6.54
N ALA A 38 -7.55 -12.79 -7.50
CA ALA A 38 -8.23 -13.39 -8.65
C ALA A 38 -8.91 -14.70 -8.23
N ASP A 39 -10.22 -14.78 -8.48
CA ASP A 39 -10.99 -16.01 -8.36
C ASP A 39 -10.81 -16.92 -9.59
N GLU A 40 -11.51 -18.06 -9.61
CA GLU A 40 -11.41 -19.04 -10.69
C GLU A 40 -11.95 -18.54 -12.03
N SER A 41 -12.82 -17.52 -12.02
CA SER A 41 -13.36 -16.87 -13.22
C SER A 41 -12.39 -15.80 -13.78
N GLY A 42 -11.30 -15.51 -13.06
CA GLY A 42 -10.36 -14.44 -13.40
C GLY A 42 -10.80 -13.06 -12.91
N LYS A 43 -11.97 -12.95 -12.26
CA LYS A 43 -12.41 -11.70 -11.63
C LYS A 43 -11.54 -11.43 -10.40
N THR A 44 -11.09 -10.19 -10.28
CA THR A 44 -10.30 -9.76 -9.13
C THR A 44 -11.19 -9.10 -8.09
N VAL A 45 -11.04 -9.53 -6.84
CA VAL A 45 -11.72 -8.96 -5.67
C VAL A 45 -10.70 -8.55 -4.63
N GLU A 46 -10.92 -7.41 -3.98
CA GLU A 46 -10.11 -7.03 -2.81
C GLU A 46 -10.36 -8.00 -1.65
N LYS A 47 -9.28 -8.40 -0.98
CA LYS A 47 -9.31 -9.23 0.22
C LYS A 47 -8.32 -8.72 1.24
N LEU A 48 -8.76 -8.59 2.50
CA LEU A 48 -7.84 -8.38 3.60
C LEU A 48 -7.11 -9.68 3.91
N ALA A 49 -5.82 -9.59 4.20
CA ALA A 49 -4.99 -10.73 4.50
C ALA A 49 -3.98 -10.44 5.61
N LEU A 50 -3.60 -11.48 6.33
CA LEU A 50 -2.66 -11.42 7.45
C LEU A 50 -1.56 -12.46 7.30
N ARG A 51 -0.37 -12.13 7.79
CA ARG A 51 0.74 -13.08 7.94
C ARG A 51 1.59 -12.74 9.16
N TRP A 52 2.25 -13.75 9.69
CA TRP A 52 3.46 -13.61 10.49
C TRP A 52 4.66 -13.42 9.57
N ASN A 53 5.47 -12.42 9.88
CA ASN A 53 6.70 -12.12 9.19
C ASN A 53 7.77 -13.15 9.56
N GLY A 54 8.69 -13.36 8.64
CA GLY A 54 9.89 -14.12 8.91
C GLY A 54 10.93 -13.33 9.69
N SER A 55 12.12 -13.90 9.75
CA SER A 55 13.36 -13.27 10.22
C SER A 55 14.53 -13.77 9.38
N GLU A 56 15.74 -13.27 9.59
CA GLU A 56 16.94 -13.84 8.96
C GLU A 56 17.11 -15.36 9.22
N GLU A 57 16.71 -15.86 10.39
CA GLU A 57 16.77 -17.28 10.73
C GLU A 57 15.62 -18.09 10.10
N SER A 58 14.43 -17.47 9.98
CA SER A 58 13.24 -18.09 9.35
C SER A 58 12.60 -17.14 8.32
N PRO A 59 13.19 -17.01 7.11
CA PRO A 59 12.87 -15.91 6.19
C PRO A 59 11.46 -15.87 5.64
N LYS A 60 10.75 -17.01 5.67
CA LYS A 60 9.46 -17.17 5.00
C LYS A 60 8.29 -16.71 5.86
N GLY A 61 8.43 -16.72 7.19
CA GLY A 61 7.31 -16.51 8.12
C GLY A 61 6.16 -17.52 7.92
N TYR A 62 4.95 -17.14 8.32
CA TYR A 62 3.77 -18.00 8.29
C TYR A 62 2.49 -17.22 7.92
N PRO A 63 1.52 -17.78 7.17
CA PRO A 63 1.49 -19.13 6.61
C PRO A 63 2.48 -19.30 5.45
N SER A 64 2.78 -20.56 5.14
CA SER A 64 3.48 -20.93 3.92
C SER A 64 2.69 -21.98 3.15
N ALA A 65 2.74 -21.90 1.82
CA ALA A 65 2.09 -22.84 0.92
C ALA A 65 3.13 -23.42 -0.03
N MET A 66 3.28 -24.75 -0.05
CA MET A 66 4.30 -25.46 -0.83
C MET A 66 5.71 -24.89 -0.60
N GLY A 67 6.01 -24.52 0.65
CA GLY A 67 7.31 -23.94 1.03
C GLY A 67 7.53 -22.50 0.58
N ASN A 68 6.52 -21.80 0.07
CA ASN A 68 6.59 -20.38 -0.28
C ASN A 68 5.82 -19.53 0.74
N PRO A 69 6.32 -18.32 1.08
CA PRO A 69 5.59 -17.39 1.94
C PRO A 69 4.23 -17.07 1.31
N SER A 70 3.17 -17.08 2.10
CA SER A 70 1.80 -16.86 1.65
C SER A 70 1.01 -15.99 2.64
N TRP A 71 -0.21 -15.66 2.27
CA TRP A 71 -1.13 -14.87 3.09
C TRP A 71 -2.28 -15.72 3.61
N PHE A 72 -2.71 -15.46 4.85
CA PHE A 72 -3.98 -15.95 5.35
C PHE A 72 -5.08 -14.94 4.99
N ILE A 73 -6.05 -15.34 4.18
CA ILE A 73 -7.17 -14.46 3.80
C ILE A 73 -8.14 -14.33 4.98
N ILE A 74 -8.38 -13.09 5.39
CA ILE A 74 -9.27 -12.77 6.50
C ILE A 74 -10.72 -13.05 6.10
N PRO A 75 -11.52 -13.73 6.93
CA PRO A 75 -12.95 -13.87 6.70
C PRO A 75 -13.67 -12.52 6.70
N ALA A 76 -14.61 -12.33 5.77
CA ALA A 76 -15.33 -11.06 5.55
C ALA A 76 -15.89 -10.41 6.83
N LYS A 77 -16.36 -11.22 7.79
CA LYS A 77 -16.92 -10.75 9.07
C LYS A 77 -15.90 -10.04 9.98
N LEU A 78 -14.60 -10.24 9.76
CA LEU A 78 -13.52 -9.66 10.54
C LEU A 78 -12.78 -8.54 9.80
N GLU A 79 -13.10 -8.30 8.52
CA GLU A 79 -12.31 -7.41 7.66
C GLU A 79 -12.30 -5.97 8.17
N SER A 80 -13.45 -5.40 8.55
CA SER A 80 -13.51 -4.00 9.01
C SER A 80 -12.66 -3.78 10.26
N VAL A 81 -12.89 -4.60 11.31
CA VAL A 81 -12.20 -4.48 12.59
C VAL A 81 -10.68 -4.61 12.44
N LEU A 82 -10.22 -5.56 11.62
CA LEU A 82 -8.78 -5.77 11.42
C LEU A 82 -8.16 -4.71 10.50
N ARG A 83 -8.91 -4.21 9.51
CA ARG A 83 -8.46 -3.11 8.65
C ARG A 83 -8.27 -1.83 9.47
N ASP A 84 -9.27 -1.44 10.24
CA ASP A 84 -9.22 -0.24 11.08
C ASP A 84 -8.07 -0.33 12.08
N ARG A 85 -7.93 -1.49 12.74
CA ARG A 85 -6.83 -1.72 13.68
C ARG A 85 -5.46 -1.71 13.01
N ALA A 86 -5.34 -2.23 11.79
CA ALA A 86 -4.08 -2.18 11.03
C ALA A 86 -3.67 -0.73 10.75
N ILE A 87 -4.61 0.12 10.34
CA ILE A 87 -4.37 1.54 10.10
C ILE A 87 -3.90 2.22 11.39
N GLU A 88 -4.62 2.04 12.50
CA GLU A 88 -4.24 2.61 13.81
C GLU A 88 -2.84 2.18 14.27
N LEU A 89 -2.52 0.88 14.16
CA LEU A 89 -1.20 0.35 14.53
C LEU A 89 -0.12 0.94 13.64
N ASN A 90 -0.40 1.05 12.35
CA ASN A 90 0.52 1.62 11.39
C ASN A 90 0.81 3.10 11.68
N GLU A 91 -0.17 3.87 12.15
CA GLU A 91 0.04 5.25 12.59
C GLU A 91 0.88 5.38 13.86
N ARG A 92 0.76 4.44 14.80
CA ARG A 92 1.44 4.52 16.12
C ARG A 92 2.80 3.86 16.14
N GLU A 93 2.92 2.73 15.44
CA GLU A 93 4.01 1.78 15.56
C GLU A 93 4.62 1.42 14.19
N GLY A 94 3.96 1.81 13.10
CA GLY A 94 4.42 1.53 11.74
C GLY A 94 5.78 2.16 11.50
N LYS A 95 6.80 1.31 11.37
CA LYS A 95 8.18 1.74 11.06
C LYS A 95 8.35 2.11 9.59
N ALA A 96 7.35 1.85 8.76
CA ALA A 96 7.38 2.06 7.32
C ALA A 96 6.64 3.36 6.94
N LYS A 97 7.31 4.51 7.10
CA LYS A 97 6.73 5.84 6.79
C LYS A 97 6.09 5.91 5.39
N ALA A 98 6.73 5.30 4.40
CA ALA A 98 6.21 5.22 3.04
C ALA A 98 4.85 4.50 2.96
N ILE A 99 4.67 3.41 3.72
CA ILE A 99 3.40 2.69 3.80
C ILE A 99 2.34 3.58 4.46
N ASN A 100 2.65 4.18 5.61
CA ASN A 100 1.74 5.07 6.34
C ASN A 100 1.23 6.19 5.45
N LEU A 101 2.17 6.87 4.79
CA LEU A 101 1.85 7.98 3.93
C LEU A 101 1.10 7.53 2.67
N SER A 102 1.43 6.36 2.10
CA SER A 102 0.68 5.80 0.98
C SER A 102 -0.79 5.57 1.34
N ASN A 103 -1.07 4.98 2.51
CA ASN A 103 -2.45 4.73 2.96
C ASN A 103 -3.25 6.03 3.07
N LYS A 104 -2.67 7.06 3.70
CA LYS A 104 -3.31 8.37 3.86
C LYS A 104 -3.54 9.07 2.51
N ILE A 105 -2.56 9.00 1.61
CA ILE A 105 -2.69 9.54 0.24
C ILE A 105 -3.79 8.80 -0.52
N LEU A 106 -3.87 7.47 -0.43
CA LEU A 106 -4.88 6.69 -1.14
C LEU A 106 -6.29 6.97 -0.62
N GLU A 107 -6.45 7.13 0.68
CA GLU A 107 -7.71 7.55 1.29
C GLU A 107 -8.12 8.95 0.78
N HIS A 108 -7.20 9.92 0.85
CA HIS A 108 -7.41 11.27 0.33
C HIS A 108 -7.81 11.26 -1.15
N VAL A 109 -7.04 10.55 -1.99
CA VAL A 109 -7.34 10.41 -3.42
C VAL A 109 -8.70 9.73 -3.64
N SER A 110 -9.10 8.75 -2.83
CA SER A 110 -10.43 8.13 -2.94
C SER A 110 -11.54 9.14 -2.68
N GLN A 111 -11.37 10.04 -1.71
CA GLN A 111 -12.34 11.09 -1.42
C GLN A 111 -12.39 12.13 -2.56
N VAL A 112 -11.25 12.49 -3.13
CA VAL A 112 -11.18 13.39 -4.29
C VAL A 112 -11.84 12.75 -5.52
N ARG A 113 -11.53 11.48 -5.82
CA ARG A 113 -12.13 10.70 -6.93
C ARG A 113 -13.65 10.67 -6.86
N ALA A 114 -14.24 10.56 -5.66
CA ALA A 114 -15.69 10.55 -5.49
C ALA A 114 -16.38 11.87 -5.93
N ASN A 115 -15.62 12.97 -5.99
CA ASN A 115 -16.12 14.30 -6.34
C ASN A 115 -15.75 14.75 -7.77
N GLU A 116 -14.93 13.98 -8.49
CA GLU A 116 -14.49 14.30 -9.86
C GLU A 116 -15.22 13.44 -10.91
N LYS A 117 -15.54 14.04 -12.07
CA LYS A 117 -16.20 13.36 -13.19
C LYS A 117 -15.25 12.93 -14.32
N GLY A 118 -13.94 13.07 -14.11
CA GLY A 118 -12.90 12.83 -15.12
C GLY A 118 -12.22 11.47 -15.00
N ALA A 119 -11.69 10.96 -16.13
CA ALA A 119 -10.85 9.76 -16.16
C ALA A 119 -9.45 10.00 -15.55
N PHE A 120 -9.01 11.27 -15.55
CA PHE A 120 -7.76 11.73 -14.97
C PHE A 120 -8.08 12.83 -13.96
N GLY A 121 -7.43 12.78 -12.81
CA GLY A 121 -7.58 13.76 -11.75
C GLY A 121 -6.25 14.21 -11.19
N PHE A 122 -6.27 15.36 -10.53
CA PHE A 122 -5.11 15.99 -9.92
C PHE A 122 -5.42 16.39 -8.48
N THR A 123 -4.49 16.12 -7.58
CA THR A 123 -4.60 16.59 -6.19
C THR A 123 -3.23 16.85 -5.58
N THR A 124 -3.22 17.53 -4.45
CA THR A 124 -2.03 17.68 -3.62
C THR A 124 -2.27 17.04 -2.26
N TYR A 125 -1.20 16.53 -1.65
CA TYR A 125 -1.23 16.02 -0.29
C TYR A 125 -0.06 16.60 0.50
N THR A 126 -0.35 17.21 1.65
CA THR A 126 0.66 17.84 2.51
C THR A 126 0.88 17.00 3.75
N THR A 127 2.14 16.81 4.12
CA THR A 127 2.56 16.03 5.29
C THR A 127 3.74 16.68 6.00
N SER A 128 3.78 16.55 7.33
CA SER A 128 4.94 16.94 8.14
C SER A 128 6.01 15.84 8.23
N GLU A 129 5.75 14.68 7.62
CA GLU A 129 6.67 13.54 7.58
C GLU A 129 7.95 13.87 6.80
N LYS A 130 9.10 13.59 7.41
CA LYS A 130 10.41 13.70 6.76
C LYS A 130 10.80 12.37 6.14
N LEU A 131 10.81 12.34 4.81
CA LEU A 131 11.15 11.16 4.01
C LEU A 131 12.55 11.29 3.42
N THR A 132 13.30 10.21 3.50
CA THR A 132 14.53 9.99 2.72
C THR A 132 14.19 9.70 1.26
N LYS A 133 15.19 9.79 0.38
CA LYS A 133 15.01 9.43 -1.04
C LYS A 133 14.50 7.99 -1.22
N THR A 134 15.04 7.05 -0.45
CA THR A 134 14.60 5.65 -0.49
C THR A 134 13.14 5.50 -0.06
N GLU A 135 12.69 6.23 0.95
CA GLU A 135 11.29 6.22 1.38
C GLU A 135 10.36 6.88 0.34
N LEU A 136 10.82 7.91 -0.37
CA LEU A 136 10.09 8.51 -1.49
C LEU A 136 9.96 7.56 -2.68
N ASP A 137 11.04 6.85 -3.04
CA ASP A 137 11.02 5.84 -4.10
C ASP A 137 10.08 4.67 -3.75
N GLU A 138 10.08 4.24 -2.48
CA GLU A 138 9.14 3.24 -1.98
C GLU A 138 7.69 3.75 -2.03
N LEU A 139 7.44 4.98 -1.58
CA LEU A 139 6.13 5.61 -1.64
C LEU A 139 5.61 5.68 -3.09
N GLU A 140 6.43 6.11 -4.04
CA GLU A 140 6.05 6.17 -5.45
C GLU A 140 5.63 4.79 -5.96
N ASN A 141 6.36 3.74 -5.60
CA ASN A 141 6.05 2.36 -5.99
C ASN A 141 4.75 1.84 -5.38
N LEU A 142 4.43 2.21 -4.14
CA LEU A 142 3.17 1.85 -3.49
C LEU A 142 1.98 2.56 -4.14
N LEU A 143 2.12 3.85 -4.45
CA LEU A 143 1.09 4.65 -5.11
C LEU A 143 0.80 4.15 -6.54
N LYS A 144 1.84 3.82 -7.31
CA LYS A 144 1.72 3.29 -8.69
C LYS A 144 0.85 2.04 -8.76
N GLN A 145 0.92 1.17 -7.75
CA GLN A 145 0.10 -0.05 -7.68
C GLN A 145 -1.41 0.24 -7.59
N ASN A 146 -1.78 1.46 -7.21
CA ASN A 146 -3.15 1.94 -7.05
C ASN A 146 -3.53 3.02 -8.08
N MET A 147 -2.77 3.11 -9.18
CA MET A 147 -2.95 4.08 -10.27
C MET A 147 -2.91 5.54 -9.77
N VAL A 148 -2.09 5.79 -8.76
CA VAL A 148 -1.74 7.11 -8.25
C VAL A 148 -0.26 7.34 -8.54
N PHE A 149 0.08 8.52 -9.02
CA PHE A 149 1.42 8.85 -9.51
C PHE A 149 1.84 10.20 -8.97
N PHE A 150 3.12 10.36 -8.66
CA PHE A 150 3.70 11.68 -8.53
C PHE A 150 3.53 12.46 -9.84
N LEU A 151 3.22 13.75 -9.73
CA LEU A 151 3.21 14.65 -10.89
C LEU A 151 4.62 14.63 -11.49
N LYS A 152 4.72 14.34 -12.80
CA LYS A 152 5.98 14.48 -13.53
C LYS A 152 5.86 15.70 -14.44
N THR A 153 6.68 16.71 -14.18
CA THR A 153 6.88 17.83 -15.11
C THR A 153 8.33 17.78 -15.63
N ASP A 154 8.70 18.75 -16.47
CA ASP A 154 10.07 18.90 -16.94
C ASP A 154 11.05 19.26 -15.80
N ASP A 155 10.53 19.74 -14.66
CA ASP A 155 11.29 20.03 -13.45
C ASP A 155 10.89 19.04 -12.33
N PRO A 156 11.79 18.14 -11.89
CA PRO A 156 11.48 17.20 -10.80
C PRO A 156 11.09 17.91 -9.49
N ASP A 157 11.53 19.15 -9.26
CA ASP A 157 11.18 19.93 -8.08
C ASP A 157 9.71 20.39 -8.11
N ASP A 158 9.04 20.40 -9.28
CA ASP A 158 7.61 20.71 -9.33
C ASP A 158 6.76 19.65 -8.62
N THR A 159 7.28 18.43 -8.47
CA THR A 159 6.59 17.31 -7.82
C THR A 159 6.40 17.56 -6.33
N PHE A 160 7.39 18.21 -5.70
CA PHE A 160 7.54 18.32 -4.26
C PHE A 160 7.78 19.77 -3.86
N ASP A 161 6.90 20.33 -3.04
CA ASP A 161 7.08 21.67 -2.49
C ASP A 161 7.30 21.60 -0.98
N ILE A 162 8.27 22.32 -0.45
CA ILE A 162 8.55 22.38 0.99
C ILE A 162 8.05 23.71 1.52
N GLY A 163 7.00 23.66 2.33
CA GLY A 163 6.43 24.84 2.99
C GLY A 163 7.41 25.48 3.97
N GLN A 164 7.16 26.75 4.34
CA GLN A 164 8.03 27.50 5.27
C GLN A 164 8.14 26.85 6.66
N ASN A 165 7.16 26.04 7.05
CA ASN A 165 7.16 25.26 8.29
C ASN A 165 7.89 23.90 8.17
N GLY A 166 8.39 23.56 6.98
CA GLY A 166 9.06 22.29 6.69
C GLY A 166 8.13 21.16 6.26
N ASP A 167 6.83 21.43 6.06
CA ASP A 167 5.89 20.43 5.56
C ASP A 167 6.14 20.15 4.07
N LEU A 168 6.09 18.87 3.70
CA LEU A 168 6.22 18.40 2.33
C LEU A 168 4.84 18.34 1.66
N THR A 169 4.66 19.09 0.59
CA THR A 169 3.50 19.00 -0.30
C THR A 169 3.87 18.18 -1.53
N ILE A 170 3.12 17.10 -1.76
CA ILE A 170 3.29 16.18 -2.88
C ILE A 170 2.18 16.44 -3.89
N LYS A 171 2.54 16.72 -5.14
CA LYS A 171 1.59 16.86 -6.25
C LYS A 171 1.35 15.49 -6.89
N LEU A 172 0.08 15.13 -7.09
CA LEU A 172 -0.34 13.78 -7.45
C LEU A 172 -1.29 13.81 -8.65
N ASN A 173 -1.06 12.89 -9.59
CA ASN A 173 -2.02 12.50 -10.61
C ASN A 173 -2.66 11.17 -10.23
N PHE A 174 -3.92 10.97 -10.57
CA PHE A 174 -4.56 9.67 -10.44
C PHE A 174 -5.48 9.38 -11.61
N LEU A 175 -5.66 8.10 -11.88
CA LEU A 175 -6.62 7.60 -12.84
C LEU A 175 -7.89 7.16 -12.11
N SER A 176 -9.05 7.55 -12.63
CA SER A 176 -10.33 7.03 -12.19
C SER A 176 -10.60 5.71 -12.90
N ASN A 177 -10.98 4.67 -12.14
CA ASN A 177 -11.52 3.46 -12.77
C ASN A 177 -12.87 3.82 -13.40
N GLN A 178 -12.89 4.03 -14.72
CA GLN A 178 -14.16 3.97 -15.43
C GLN A 178 -14.67 2.54 -15.27
N SER A 179 -15.72 2.39 -14.48
CA SER A 179 -16.59 1.23 -14.61
C SER A 179 -17.18 1.36 -16.00
N ASN A 180 -16.71 0.56 -16.95
CA ASN A 180 -17.48 0.33 -18.16
C ASN A 180 -18.79 -0.31 -17.69
N ASP A 181 -19.90 0.42 -17.87
CA ASP A 181 -21.25 -0.12 -17.81
C ASP A 181 -21.41 -1.34 -18.73
#